data_AF-A0A1F6RK40-F1
#
_entry.id   AF-A0A1F6RK40-F1
#
_cell.length_a   1.000
_cell.length_b   1.000
_cell.length_c   1.000
_cell.angle_alpha   90.00
_cell.angle_beta   90.00
_cell.angle_gamma   90.00
#
_symmetry.space_group_name_H-M   'P 1'
#
loop_
_entity.id
_entity.type
_entity.pdbx_description
1 polymer ?
#
loop_
_entity_poly.entity_id
_entity_poly.type
_entity_poly.pdbx_seq_one_letter_code
_entity_poly.pdbx_strand_id
1 'polypeptide(L)'
;MEKVTILGVLLANRTVTSPCFQEIISKHGCNIKTRIGLHTVSDGKCSTDGVILLETIGTDEEIESLAKDIEAIPDAQVQRMSFNIR
;
A
#
# COMPACT_ATOMS: atom_id res chain seq x y z
N MET A 1 -0.22 23.55 4.85
CA MET A 1 0.03 23.07 3.48
C MET A 1 -0.73 21.79 3.32
N GLU A 2 -1.59 21.70 2.30
CA GLU A 2 -2.34 20.47 2.05
C GLU A 2 -1.39 19.50 1.32
N LYS A 3 -1.31 18.25 1.79
CA LYS A 3 -0.35 17.26 1.26
C LYS A 3 -1.12 16.06 0.75
N VAL A 4 -0.78 15.60 -0.45
CA VAL A 4 -1.22 14.29 -0.94
C VAL A 4 -0.07 13.33 -0.83
N THR A 5 -0.31 12.21 -0.16
CA THR A 5 0.64 11.12 -0.05
C THR A 5 0.04 9.87 -0.68
N ILE A 6 0.82 9.25 -1.56
CA ILE A 6 0.51 7.96 -2.18
C ILE A 6 1.55 6.96 -1.70
N LEU A 7 1.10 5.87 -1.10
CA LEU A 7 1.93 4.70 -0.81
C LEU A 7 1.79 3.70 -1.95
N GLY A 8 2.91 3.37 -2.59
CA GLY A 8 3.01 2.23 -3.49
C GLY A 8 3.46 1.01 -2.71
N VAL A 9 2.69 -0.06 -2.76
CA VAL A 9 2.97 -1.32 -2.07
C VAL A 9 3.18 -2.40 -3.11
N LEU A 10 4.36 -3.01 -3.12
CA LEU A 10 4.60 -4.26 -3.84
C LEU A 10 4.38 -5.41 -2.85
N LEU A 11 3.42 -6.28 -3.14
CA LEU A 11 3.23 -7.54 -2.41
C LEU A 11 3.65 -8.69 -3.31
N ALA A 12 4.74 -9.36 -2.97
CA ALA A 12 5.05 -10.66 -3.56
C ALA A 12 4.33 -11.78 -2.81
N ASN A 13 4.29 -12.97 -3.41
CA ASN A 13 3.66 -14.16 -2.82
C ASN A 13 2.22 -13.90 -2.32
N ARG A 14 1.41 -13.22 -3.14
CA ARG A 14 0.08 -12.70 -2.76
C ARG A 14 -0.82 -13.72 -2.06
N THR A 15 -0.74 -15.01 -2.39
CA THR A 15 -1.53 -16.08 -1.75
C THR A 15 -1.30 -16.16 -0.24
N VAL A 16 -0.08 -15.88 0.22
CA VAL A 16 0.30 -15.92 1.65
C VAL A 16 0.18 -14.54 2.30
N THR A 17 0.54 -13.48 1.57
CA THR A 17 0.62 -12.12 2.13
C THR A 17 -0.73 -11.37 2.13
N SER A 18 -1.69 -11.77 1.29
CA SER A 18 -2.99 -11.08 1.16
C SER A 18 -3.82 -11.02 2.45
N PRO A 19 -3.97 -12.10 3.25
CA PRO A 19 -4.79 -12.05 4.44
C PRO A 19 -4.25 -11.02 5.46
N CYS A 20 -2.95 -11.08 5.72
CA CYS A 20 -2.28 -10.14 6.64
C CYS A 20 -2.38 -8.69 6.12
N PHE A 21 -2.13 -8.48 4.82
CA PHE A 21 -2.30 -7.17 4.22
C PHE A 21 -3.74 -6.65 4.35
N GLN A 22 -4.74 -7.49 4.12
CA GLN A 22 -6.15 -7.10 4.22
C GLN A 22 -6.54 -6.75 5.66
N GLU A 23 -5.99 -7.43 6.67
CA GLU A 23 -6.17 -7.08 8.08
C GLU A 23 -5.59 -5.69 8.39
N ILE A 24 -4.37 -5.40 7.93
CA ILE A 24 -3.71 -4.10 8.11
C ILE A 24 -4.52 -2.99 7.43
N ILE A 25 -4.93 -3.18 6.18
CA ILE A 25 -5.75 -2.19 5.45
C ILE A 25 -7.10 -1.96 6.14
N SER A 26 -7.69 -3.00 6.73
CA SER A 26 -8.95 -2.87 7.47
C SER A 26 -8.75 -2.09 8.78
N LYS A 27 -7.65 -2.34 9.51
CA LYS A 27 -7.27 -1.60 10.72
C LYS A 27 -7.05 -0.11 10.45
N HIS A 28 -6.44 0.23 9.32
CA HIS A 28 -6.11 1.60 8.91
C HIS A 28 -7.11 2.21 7.92
N GLY A 29 -8.32 1.64 7.80
CA GLY A 29 -9.27 2.01 6.75
C GLY A 29 -9.66 3.50 6.74
N CYS A 30 -9.68 4.15 7.91
CA CYS A 30 -9.96 5.59 8.02
C CYS A 30 -8.84 6.48 7.45
N ASN A 31 -7.62 5.93 7.31
CA ASN A 31 -6.45 6.64 6.80
C ASN A 31 -6.23 6.42 5.29
N ILE A 32 -7.13 5.69 4.63
CA ILE A 32 -7.03 5.35 3.21
C ILE A 32 -8.21 5.98 2.47
N LYS A 33 -7.89 6.92 1.59
CA LYS A 33 -8.87 7.64 0.77
C LYS A 33 -9.18 6.90 -0.53
N THR A 34 -8.16 6.32 -1.15
CA THR A 34 -8.28 5.59 -2.43
C THR A 34 -7.37 4.36 -2.41
N ARG A 35 -7.84 3.22 -2.93
CA ARG A 35 -7.07 1.98 -3.10
C ARG A 35 -7.19 1.45 -4.51
N ILE A 36 -6.08 1.30 -5.22
CA ILE A 36 -6.01 0.77 -6.59
C ILE A 36 -5.10 -0.45 -6.61
N GLY A 37 -5.63 -1.61 -7.00
CA GLY A 37 -4.83 -2.80 -7.28
C GLY A 37 -4.41 -2.82 -8.75
N LEU A 38 -3.10 -2.89 -8.99
CA LEU A 38 -2.49 -3.03 -10.30
C LEU A 38 -2.00 -4.48 -10.46
N HIS A 39 -2.48 -5.15 -11.50
CA HIS A 39 -2.07 -6.51 -11.80
C HIS A 39 -0.98 -6.50 -12.87
N THR A 40 0.19 -7.08 -12.57
CA THR A 40 1.27 -7.20 -13.54
C THR A 40 1.02 -8.45 -14.39
N VAL A 41 0.57 -8.24 -15.63
CA VAL A 41 0.50 -9.30 -16.63
C VAL A 41 1.89 -9.39 -17.28
N SER A 42 2.72 -10.35 -16.88
CA SER A 42 3.97 -10.66 -17.58
C SER A 42 3.76 -11.87 -18.49
N ASP A 43 4.26 -11.75 -19.72
CA ASP A 43 4.15 -12.71 -20.84
C ASP A 43 4.07 -14.19 -20.42
N GLY A 44 2.84 -14.69 -20.25
CA GLY A 44 2.54 -16.11 -20.11
C GLY A 44 2.76 -16.73 -18.71
N LYS A 45 3.11 -15.95 -17.68
CA LYS A 45 3.15 -16.46 -16.28
C LYS A 45 2.38 -15.52 -15.36
N CYS A 46 1.43 -16.05 -14.60
CA CYS A 46 0.83 -15.34 -13.47
C CYS A 46 1.96 -14.94 -12.51
N SER A 47 2.36 -13.67 -12.56
CA SER A 47 3.13 -13.06 -11.49
C SER A 47 2.27 -13.13 -10.23
N THR A 48 2.77 -13.77 -9.18
CA THR A 48 2.16 -13.74 -7.85
C THR A 48 2.30 -12.38 -7.18
N ASP A 49 2.97 -11.45 -7.84
CA ASP A 49 3.34 -10.15 -7.32
C ASP A 49 2.36 -9.10 -7.85
N GLY A 50 1.82 -8.29 -6.95
CA GLY A 50 0.87 -7.24 -7.26
C GLY A 50 1.33 -5.90 -6.69
N VAL A 51 1.10 -4.83 -7.44
CA VAL A 51 1.33 -3.47 -6.96
C VAL A 51 0.00 -2.88 -6.51
N ILE A 52 -0.03 -2.26 -5.35
CA ILE A 52 -1.20 -1.58 -4.79
C ILE A 52 -0.82 -0.12 -4.55
N LEU A 53 -1.66 0.80 -5.00
CA LEU A 53 -1.52 2.22 -4.69
C LEU A 53 -2.57 2.61 -3.64
N LEU A 54 -2.13 3.26 -2.58
CA LEU A 54 -2.97 3.79 -1.52
C LEU A 54 -2.80 5.31 -1.46
N GLU A 55 -3.84 6.06 -1.79
CA GLU A 55 -3.91 7.48 -1.44
C GLU A 55 -4.31 7.56 0.04
N THR A 56 -3.51 8.26 0.84
CA THR A 56 -3.71 8.32 2.29
C THR A 56 -4.30 9.64 2.75
N ILE A 57 -4.99 9.62 3.90
CA ILE A 57 -5.51 10.79 4.61
C ILE A 57 -5.21 10.63 6.11
N GLY A 58 -4.96 11.74 6.81
CA GLY A 58 -4.61 11.73 8.23
C GLY A 58 -3.29 12.45 8.52
N THR A 59 -2.77 12.27 9.73
CA THR A 59 -1.48 12.84 10.14
C THR A 59 -0.31 12.06 9.55
N ASP A 60 0.88 12.68 9.51
CA ASP A 60 2.08 12.00 9.03
C ASP A 60 2.43 10.77 9.92
N GLU A 61 2.10 10.81 11.22
CA GLU A 61 2.29 9.68 12.14
C GLU A 61 1.36 8.50 11.83
N GLU A 62 0.09 8.78 11.48
CA GLU A 62 -0.86 7.74 11.08
C GLU A 62 -0.44 7.08 9.77
N ILE A 63 0.00 7.89 8.80
CA ILE A 63 0.50 7.41 7.50
C ILE A 63 1.78 6.58 7.67
N GLU A 64 2.66 6.99 8.58
CA GLU A 64 3.87 6.26 8.92
C GLU A 64 3.58 4.94 9.64
N SER A 65 2.59 4.93 10.53
CA SER A 65 2.11 3.72 11.21
C SER A 65 1.56 2.70 10.21
N LEU A 66 0.73 3.15 9.26
CA LEU A 66 0.25 2.33 8.15
C LEU A 66 1.40 1.76 7.32
N ALA A 67 2.36 2.60 6.92
CA ALA A 67 3.50 2.16 6.11
C ALA A 67 4.32 1.07 6.83
N LYS A 68 4.64 1.28 8.10
CA LYS A 68 5.40 0.32 8.92
C LYS A 68 4.67 -1.01 9.13
N ASP A 69 3.36 -0.96 9.39
CA ASP A 69 2.57 -2.18 9.53
C ASP A 69 2.59 -3.00 8.23
N ILE A 70 2.57 -2.35 7.06
CA ILE A 70 2.68 -3.02 5.75
C ILE A 70 4.11 -3.56 5.53
N GLU A 71 5.15 -2.79 5.83
CA GLU A 71 6.55 -3.21 5.71
C GLU A 71 6.92 -4.40 6.61
N ALA A 72 6.17 -4.60 7.71
CA ALA A 72 6.34 -5.76 8.57
C ALA A 72 5.85 -7.08 7.94
N ILE A 73 5.08 -7.01 6.84
CA ILE A 73 4.68 -8.20 6.10
C ILE A 73 5.90 -8.75 5.34
N PRO A 74 6.24 -10.04 5.49
CA PRO A 74 7.29 -10.66 4.68
C PRO A 74 7.02 -10.48 3.18
N ASP A 75 8.07 -10.15 2.43
CA ASP A 75 8.01 -9.92 0.98
C ASP A 75 7.12 -8.73 0.54
N ALA A 76 6.82 -7.80 1.45
CA ALA A 76 6.23 -6.51 1.11
C ALA A 76 7.31 -5.43 0.95
N GLN A 77 7.11 -4.52 0.00
CA GLN A 77 7.89 -3.30 -0.13
C GLN A 77 6.96 -2.09 -0.21
N VAL A 78 7.32 -1.01 0.46
CA VAL A 78 6.57 0.24 0.44
C VAL A 78 7.44 1.35 -0.16
N GLN A 79 6.84 2.16 -1.01
CA GLN A 79 7.42 3.38 -1.59
C GLN A 79 6.46 4.54 -1.35
N ARG A 80 7.01 5.73 -1.09
CA ARG A 80 6.20 6.92 -0.78
C ARG A 80 6.39 7.99 -1.85
N MET A 81 5.27 8.51 -2.33
CA MET A 81 5.20 9.69 -3.19
C MET A 81 4.42 10.78 -2.49
N SER A 82 4.99 11.98 -2.36
CA SER A 82 4.35 13.09 -1.65
C SER A 82 4.31 14.35 -2.52
N PHE A 83 3.17 15.01 -2.52
CA PHE A 83 2.92 16.26 -3.23
C PHE A 83 2.47 17.34 -2.25
N ASN A 84 3.04 18.53 -2.38
CA ASN A 84 2.56 19.72 -1.69
C ASN A 84 1.52 20.41 -2.57
N ILE A 85 0.27 20.45 -2.13
CA ILE A 85 -0.83 21.11 -2.81
C ILE A 85 -1.14 22.37 -2.00
N ARG A 86 -0.45 23.47 -2.34
CA ARG A 86 -0.52 24.78 -1.68
C ARG A 86 0.21 24.86 -0.33
#